data_AF-A0A1G4S4T5-F1
#
_entry.id   AF-A0A1G4S4T5-F1
#
_cell.length_a   1.000
_cell.length_b   1.000
_cell.length_c   1.000
_cell.angle_alpha   90.00
_cell.angle_beta   90.00
_cell.angle_gamma   90.00
#
_symmetry.space_group_name_H-M   'P 1'
#
loop_
_entity.id
_entity.type
_entity.pdbx_description
1 polymer ?
#
loop_
_entity_poly.entity_id
_entity_poly.type
_entity_poly.pdbx_seq_one_letter_code
_entity_poly.pdbx_strand_id
1 'polypeptide(L)'
;MKKITNTFIIQADDSTATIGIVPTAKAGKPSLAQMHYELLAEHPYEYDLDSFNFEVWCRRNDIDEADRESHRAAFFSKGHPCMRASPLTKTHGFGAHYNSAGKIAIYPVDSVAYRKLLNDPENKVEMAMRSKRPASSQPAGAHPRGRHHRLHSPA
;
A
#
# COMPACT_ATOMS: atom_id res chain seq x y z
N MET A 1 -7.40 -0.45 -16.05
CA MET A 1 -7.49 0.03 -14.65
C MET A 1 -7.61 1.55 -14.65
N LYS A 2 -8.22 2.21 -13.65
CA LYS A 2 -8.30 3.69 -13.63
C LYS A 2 -6.90 4.25 -13.34
N LYS A 3 -6.37 5.05 -14.27
CA LYS A 3 -5.07 5.71 -14.13
C LYS A 3 -5.10 6.69 -12.96
N ILE A 4 -4.09 6.63 -12.09
CA ILE A 4 -3.92 7.57 -10.97
C ILE A 4 -2.91 8.63 -11.43
N THR A 5 -3.26 9.90 -11.32
CA THR A 5 -2.46 11.05 -11.80
C THR A 5 -2.60 12.21 -10.83
N ASN A 6 -1.57 13.04 -10.70
CA ASN A 6 -1.52 14.20 -9.78
C ASN A 6 -2.01 13.82 -8.38
N THR A 7 -1.50 12.70 -7.87
CA THR A 7 -1.90 12.16 -6.56
C THR A 7 -0.66 11.92 -5.74
N PHE A 8 -0.63 12.48 -4.54
CA PHE A 8 0.38 12.19 -3.55
C PHE A 8 -0.17 11.27 -2.46
N ILE A 9 0.40 10.07 -2.36
CA ILE A 9 0.08 9.14 -1.29
C ILE A 9 1.01 9.41 -0.12
N ILE A 10 0.44 9.81 1.00
CA ILE A 10 1.14 9.98 2.26
C ILE A 10 1.24 8.65 3.02
N GLN A 11 2.22 8.60 3.93
CA GLN A 11 2.40 7.48 4.85
C GLN A 11 1.11 7.17 5.62
N ALA A 12 0.92 5.91 6.00
CA ALA A 12 -0.23 5.49 6.81
C ALA A 12 -0.19 6.14 8.20
N ASP A 13 -1.37 6.46 8.75
CA ASP A 13 -1.50 7.10 10.07
C ASP A 13 -1.06 6.21 11.23
N ASP A 14 -1.09 4.88 11.07
CA ASP A 14 -0.66 3.90 12.06
C ASP A 14 0.83 3.57 11.98
N SER A 15 1.56 4.27 11.12
CA SER A 15 2.97 4.07 10.88
C SER A 15 3.83 4.88 11.86
N THR A 16 4.83 4.24 12.47
CA THR A 16 5.73 4.89 13.45
C THR A 16 7.02 5.42 12.84
N ALA A 17 7.25 5.24 11.54
CA ALA A 17 8.46 5.71 10.88
C ALA A 17 8.44 7.23 10.75
N THR A 18 9.48 7.90 11.27
CA THR A 18 9.65 9.36 11.18
C THR A 18 10.65 9.78 10.09
N ILE A 19 11.32 8.81 9.48
CA ILE A 19 12.26 8.95 8.36
C ILE A 19 11.99 7.87 7.32
N GLY A 20 12.45 8.08 6.08
CA GLY A 20 12.46 7.02 5.07
C GLY A 20 13.45 5.90 5.42
N ILE A 21 12.93 4.72 5.76
CA ILE A 21 13.72 3.54 6.10
C ILE A 21 13.94 2.70 4.85
N VAL A 22 15.14 2.76 4.28
CA VAL A 22 15.52 1.93 3.13
C VAL A 22 15.40 0.45 3.52
N PRO A 23 14.58 -0.36 2.81
CA PRO A 23 14.44 -1.78 3.11
C PRO A 23 15.79 -2.49 2.96
N THR A 24 16.21 -3.23 3.98
CA THR A 24 17.47 -3.97 3.95
C THR A 24 17.37 -5.21 3.07
N ALA A 25 18.41 -5.45 2.27
CA ALA A 25 18.58 -6.69 1.56
C ALA A 25 18.72 -7.85 2.57
N LYS A 26 17.87 -8.86 2.44
CA LYS A 26 18.00 -10.10 3.20
C LYS A 26 18.75 -11.13 2.36
N ALA A 27 19.48 -12.04 3.00
CA ALA A 27 20.05 -13.20 2.32
C ALA A 27 18.91 -14.01 1.67
N GLY A 28 18.93 -14.15 0.34
CA GLY A 28 17.91 -14.83 -0.45
C GLY A 28 17.12 -13.89 -1.38
N LYS A 29 15.85 -14.21 -1.64
CA LYS A 29 15.01 -13.42 -2.57
C LYS A 29 14.69 -12.05 -1.96
N PRO A 30 14.77 -10.95 -2.74
CA PRO A 30 14.47 -9.62 -2.25
C PRO A 30 13.04 -9.55 -1.74
N SER A 31 12.82 -8.76 -0.68
CA SER A 31 11.48 -8.55 -0.16
C SER A 31 10.65 -7.67 -1.10
N LEU A 32 9.32 -7.72 -0.99
CA LEU A 32 8.46 -6.83 -1.78
C LEU A 32 8.78 -5.35 -1.53
N ALA A 33 9.06 -4.98 -0.28
CA ALA A 33 9.46 -3.62 0.08
C ALA A 33 10.76 -3.22 -0.63
N GLN A 34 11.75 -4.13 -0.64
CA GLN A 34 13.03 -3.91 -1.30
C GLN A 34 12.87 -3.74 -2.81
N MET A 35 12.16 -4.64 -3.49
CA MET A 35 11.93 -4.52 -4.95
C MET A 35 11.22 -3.21 -5.30
N HIS A 36 10.22 -2.81 -4.50
CA HIS A 36 9.53 -1.53 -4.70
C HIS A 36 10.49 -0.34 -4.55
N TYR A 37 11.36 -0.39 -3.53
CA TYR A 37 12.31 0.68 -3.27
C TYR A 37 13.33 0.78 -4.38
N GLU A 38 13.98 -0.32 -4.75
CA GLU A 38 15.00 -0.38 -5.80
C GLU A 38 14.45 0.22 -7.12
N LEU A 39 13.31 -0.29 -7.59
CA LEU A 39 12.69 0.20 -8.83
C LEU A 39 12.38 1.69 -8.81
N LEU A 40 11.79 2.20 -7.72
CA LEU A 40 11.29 3.58 -7.69
C LEU A 40 12.32 4.61 -7.22
N ALA A 41 13.37 4.17 -6.51
CA ALA A 41 14.49 5.01 -6.11
C ALA A 41 15.49 5.19 -7.26
N GLU A 42 15.75 4.12 -8.03
CA GLU A 42 16.65 4.16 -9.19
C GLU A 42 15.98 4.83 -10.40
N HIS A 43 14.67 4.61 -10.59
CA HIS A 43 13.93 5.05 -11.77
C HIS A 43 12.71 5.92 -11.42
N PRO A 44 12.91 7.09 -10.77
CA PRO A 44 11.80 7.97 -10.41
C PRO A 44 11.07 8.47 -11.67
N TYR A 45 9.75 8.31 -11.69
CA TYR A 45 8.88 8.63 -12.83
C TYR A 45 9.23 7.90 -14.12
N GLU A 46 9.79 6.70 -14.04
CA GLU A 46 9.91 5.81 -15.20
C GLU A 46 8.65 4.96 -15.36
N TYR A 47 8.28 4.28 -14.27
CA TYR A 47 7.17 3.33 -14.24
C TYR A 47 5.83 4.02 -13.94
N ASP A 48 4.79 3.60 -14.66
CA ASP A 48 3.40 3.77 -14.25
C ASP A 48 2.95 2.59 -13.37
N LEU A 49 1.71 2.62 -12.87
CA LEU A 49 1.22 1.59 -11.95
C LEU A 49 1.22 0.18 -12.56
N ASP A 50 0.89 0.06 -13.84
CA ASP A 50 0.72 -1.23 -14.49
C ASP A 50 2.10 -1.84 -14.82
N SER A 51 2.99 -1.04 -15.42
CA SER A 51 4.38 -1.44 -15.68
C SER A 51 5.15 -1.76 -14.41
N PHE A 52 4.97 -0.95 -13.35
CA PHE A 52 5.58 -1.20 -12.04
C PHE A 52 5.12 -2.54 -11.44
N ASN A 53 3.80 -2.78 -11.37
CA ASN A 53 3.26 -4.03 -10.81
C ASN A 53 3.71 -5.25 -11.61
N PHE A 54 3.75 -5.12 -12.94
CA PHE A 54 4.20 -6.20 -13.81
C PHE A 54 5.68 -6.51 -13.63
N GLU A 55 6.54 -5.49 -13.54
CA GLU A 55 7.97 -5.65 -13.29
C GLU A 55 8.24 -6.33 -11.94
N VAL A 56 7.57 -5.89 -10.87
CA VAL A 56 7.64 -6.54 -9.55
C VAL A 56 7.20 -8.01 -9.62
N TRP A 57 6.15 -8.31 -10.37
CA TRP A 57 5.67 -9.69 -10.52
C TRP A 57 6.66 -10.54 -11.32
N CYS A 58 7.22 -10.04 -12.42
CA CYS A 58 8.23 -10.75 -13.21
C CYS A 58 9.46 -11.07 -12.35
N ARG A 59 10.00 -10.09 -11.62
CA ARG A 59 11.14 -10.31 -10.70
C ARG A 59 10.85 -11.34 -9.62
N ARG A 60 9.62 -11.35 -9.09
CA ARG A 60 9.22 -12.28 -8.04
C ARG A 60 9.05 -13.73 -8.52
N ASN A 61 8.70 -13.91 -9.78
CA ASN A 61 8.48 -15.21 -10.41
C ASN A 61 9.64 -15.64 -11.31
N ASP A 62 10.75 -14.89 -11.29
CA ASP A 62 11.95 -15.17 -12.09
C ASP A 62 11.61 -15.31 -13.60
N ILE A 63 10.76 -14.41 -14.13
CA ILE A 63 10.33 -14.42 -15.53
C ILE A 63 11.34 -13.67 -16.41
N ASP A 64 11.93 -14.40 -17.34
CA ASP A 64 12.87 -13.87 -18.33
C ASP A 64 12.18 -12.90 -19.31
N GLU A 65 12.93 -11.92 -19.80
CA GLU A 65 12.43 -10.88 -20.71
C GLU A 65 11.74 -11.43 -21.95
N ALA A 66 12.28 -12.53 -22.50
CA ALA A 66 11.71 -13.21 -23.67
C ALA A 66 10.30 -13.76 -23.42
N ASP A 67 9.99 -14.15 -22.18
CA ASP A 67 8.72 -14.76 -21.81
C ASP A 67 7.70 -13.76 -21.27
N ARG A 68 8.13 -12.54 -20.92
CA ARG A 68 7.26 -11.51 -20.30
C ARG A 68 6.00 -11.25 -21.12
N GLU A 69 6.13 -11.12 -22.44
CA GLU A 69 4.96 -10.79 -23.29
C GLU A 69 3.87 -11.87 -23.21
N SER A 70 4.27 -13.14 -23.11
CA SER A 70 3.33 -14.27 -22.99
C SER A 70 2.52 -14.23 -21.68
N HIS A 71 3.08 -13.66 -20.62
CA HIS A 71 2.44 -13.55 -19.31
C HIS A 71 1.62 -12.27 -19.12
N ARG A 72 1.80 -11.27 -19.99
CA ARG A 72 1.24 -9.93 -19.83
C ARG A 72 -0.29 -9.95 -19.75
N ALA A 73 -0.95 -10.61 -20.69
CA ALA A 73 -2.41 -10.69 -20.72
C ALA A 73 -2.99 -11.40 -19.49
N ALA A 74 -2.37 -12.52 -19.07
CA ALA A 74 -2.79 -13.27 -17.90
C ALA A 74 -2.63 -12.45 -16.62
N PHE A 75 -1.54 -11.69 -16.50
CA PHE A 75 -1.29 -10.83 -15.35
C PHE A 75 -2.35 -9.73 -15.21
N PHE A 76 -2.64 -8.99 -16.29
CA PHE A 76 -3.60 -7.88 -16.27
C PHE A 76 -5.08 -8.30 -16.28
N SER A 77 -5.37 -9.60 -16.38
CA SER A 77 -6.73 -10.12 -16.18
C SER A 77 -7.25 -9.94 -14.75
N LYS A 78 -6.35 -9.70 -13.79
CA LYS A 78 -6.66 -9.47 -12.37
C LYS A 78 -6.35 -8.02 -11.99
N GLY A 79 -7.06 -7.52 -10.98
CA GLY A 79 -6.77 -6.19 -10.41
C GLY A 79 -5.49 -6.20 -9.60
N HIS A 80 -4.70 -5.13 -9.71
CA HIS A 80 -3.43 -4.96 -9.00
C HIS A 80 -3.48 -3.82 -7.99
N PRO A 81 -2.76 -3.93 -6.85
CA PRO A 81 -2.77 -2.90 -5.83
C PRO A 81 -2.08 -1.62 -6.32
N CYS A 82 -2.56 -0.47 -5.85
CA CYS A 82 -1.84 0.79 -5.99
C CYS A 82 -0.82 0.97 -4.85
N MET A 83 -0.03 2.04 -4.93
CA MET A 83 1.00 2.33 -3.92
C MET A 83 0.43 2.56 -2.51
N ARG A 84 -0.89 2.77 -2.34
CA ARG A 84 -1.51 2.86 -1.00
C ARG A 84 -1.34 1.59 -0.18
N ALA A 85 -1.24 0.43 -0.84
CA ALA A 85 -1.02 -0.85 -0.19
C ALA A 85 0.47 -1.23 -0.08
N SER A 86 1.38 -0.40 -0.60
CA SER A 86 2.81 -0.72 -0.61
C SER A 86 3.41 -0.74 0.80
N PRO A 87 4.28 -1.70 1.13
CA PRO A 87 5.05 -1.65 2.38
C PRO A 87 5.80 -0.33 2.59
N LEU A 88 6.21 0.34 1.50
CA LEU A 88 6.93 1.61 1.57
C LEU A 88 6.11 2.69 2.25
N THR A 89 4.88 2.87 1.80
CA THR A 89 3.97 3.90 2.34
C THR A 89 3.30 3.48 3.64
N LYS A 90 3.21 2.17 3.89
CA LYS A 90 2.59 1.64 5.11
C LYS A 90 3.50 1.68 6.33
N THR A 91 4.76 1.26 6.19
CA THR A 91 5.63 1.00 7.36
C THR A 91 7.04 1.56 7.24
N HIS A 92 7.51 1.95 6.05
CA HIS A 92 8.90 2.36 5.85
C HIS A 92 9.10 3.88 5.75
N GLY A 93 8.07 4.70 6.03
CA GLY A 93 8.22 6.15 6.08
C GLY A 93 8.41 6.80 4.70
N PHE A 94 7.77 6.29 3.65
CA PHE A 94 7.78 6.91 2.33
C PHE A 94 6.40 7.41 1.91
N GLY A 95 6.37 8.47 1.12
CA GLY A 95 5.24 8.84 0.27
C GLY A 95 5.46 8.38 -1.16
N ALA A 96 4.38 8.26 -1.93
CA ALA A 96 4.44 7.92 -3.35
C ALA A 96 3.67 8.96 -4.16
N HIS A 97 4.33 9.56 -5.15
CA HIS A 97 3.73 10.56 -6.00
C HIS A 97 3.45 9.99 -7.40
N TYR A 98 2.22 10.19 -7.87
CA TYR A 98 1.83 9.99 -9.25
C TYR A 98 1.82 11.35 -9.95
N ASN A 99 2.71 11.56 -10.92
CA ASN A 99 2.70 12.80 -11.71
C ASN A 99 1.49 12.87 -12.67
N SER A 100 1.42 13.93 -13.48
CA SER A 100 0.36 14.13 -14.48
C SER A 100 0.28 13.01 -15.52
N ALA A 101 1.41 12.37 -15.82
CA ALA A 101 1.50 11.22 -16.70
C ALA A 101 1.17 9.89 -15.99
N GLY A 102 0.90 9.89 -14.69
CA GLY A 102 0.62 8.72 -13.86
C GLY A 102 1.84 7.85 -13.54
N LYS A 103 3.03 8.41 -13.71
CA LYS A 103 4.29 7.76 -13.36
C LYS A 103 4.64 8.00 -11.90
N ILE A 104 5.37 7.05 -11.31
CA ILE A 104 5.53 6.94 -9.86
C ILE A 104 6.94 7.37 -9.43
N ALA A 105 7.04 8.16 -8.36
CA ALA A 105 8.27 8.36 -7.60
C ALA A 105 7.99 8.23 -6.10
N ILE A 106 9.01 7.87 -5.31
CA ILE A 106 8.91 7.78 -3.85
C ILE A 106 9.73 8.87 -3.16
N TYR A 107 9.24 9.33 -2.00
CA TYR A 107 9.88 10.38 -1.23
C TYR A 107 9.90 10.02 0.26
N PRO A 108 11.07 10.06 0.94
CA PRO A 108 11.15 9.91 2.39
C PRO A 108 10.28 10.94 3.11
N VAL A 109 9.59 10.54 4.18
CA VAL A 109 8.69 11.42 4.96
C VAL A 109 9.41 12.63 5.56
N ASP A 110 10.70 12.49 5.86
CA ASP A 110 11.57 13.53 6.40
C ASP A 110 12.11 14.50 5.33
N SER A 111 11.89 14.22 4.04
CA SER A 111 12.42 15.03 2.95
C SER A 111 11.70 16.38 2.77
N VAL A 112 12.40 17.36 2.20
CA VAL A 112 11.79 18.62 1.74
C VAL A 112 10.78 18.37 0.62
N ALA A 113 11.08 17.44 -0.29
CA ALA A 113 10.23 17.11 -1.42
C ALA A 113 8.87 16.53 -0.99
N TYR A 114 8.85 15.66 0.03
CA TYR A 114 7.62 15.13 0.62
C TYR A 114 6.71 16.27 1.11
N ARG A 115 7.28 17.22 1.86
CA ARG A 115 6.53 18.39 2.36
C ARG A 115 6.03 19.29 1.24
N LYS A 116 6.80 19.46 0.17
CA LYS A 116 6.35 20.23 -1.01
C LYS A 116 5.14 19.56 -1.66
N LEU A 117 5.24 18.26 -1.96
CA LEU A 117 4.15 17.51 -2.60
C LEU A 117 2.89 17.42 -1.75
N LEU A 118 3.04 17.35 -0.42
CA LEU A 118 1.93 17.38 0.52
C LEU A 118 1.15 18.71 0.49
N ASN A 119 1.84 19.82 0.28
CA ASN A 119 1.24 21.17 0.29
C ASN A 119 0.99 21.72 -1.11
N ASP A 120 1.24 20.92 -2.15
CA ASP A 120 1.02 21.29 -3.53
C ASP A 120 -0.47 21.20 -3.87
N PRO A 121 -1.14 22.31 -4.21
CA PRO A 121 -2.57 22.33 -4.50
C PRO A 121 -2.93 21.57 -5.79
N GLU A 122 -1.97 21.29 -6.67
CA GLU A 122 -2.20 20.49 -7.88
C GLU A 122 -2.34 18.99 -7.54
N ASN A 123 -1.87 18.58 -6.36
CA ASN A 123 -1.88 17.19 -5.93
C ASN A 123 -3.09 16.85 -5.08
N LYS A 124 -3.81 15.82 -5.51
CA LYS A 124 -4.74 15.11 -4.64
C LYS A 124 -3.94 14.34 -3.58
N VAL A 125 -4.15 14.65 -2.31
CA VAL A 125 -3.51 13.90 -1.21
C VAL A 125 -4.37 12.71 -0.80
N GLU A 126 -3.80 11.51 -0.79
CA GLU A 126 -4.45 10.29 -0.29
C GLU A 126 -3.60 9.60 0.77
N MET A 127 -4.24 8.99 1.76
CA MET A 127 -3.53 8.25 2.80
C MET A 127 -3.31 6.79 2.41
N ALA A 128 -2.11 6.26 2.69
CA ALA A 128 -1.84 4.84 2.57
C ALA A 128 -2.77 4.00 3.47
N MET A 129 -2.94 2.73 3.11
CA MET A 129 -3.76 1.80 3.88
C MET A 129 -3.10 1.48 5.21
N ARG A 130 -3.88 1.29 6.26
CA ARG A 130 -3.37 0.89 7.58
C ARG A 130 -2.73 -0.49 7.53
N SER A 131 -1.71 -0.70 8.36
CA SER A 131 -1.07 -2.01 8.53
C SER A 131 -1.84 -2.89 9.49
N LYS A 132 -2.37 -2.30 10.55
CA LYS A 132 -3.25 -2.99 11.50
C LYS A 132 -4.67 -2.97 10.96
N ARG A 133 -5.30 -4.15 10.91
CA ARG A 133 -6.75 -4.25 10.66
C ARG A 133 -7.42 -3.49 11.83
N PRO A 134 -8.31 -2.52 11.58
CA PRO A 134 -9.04 -1.88 12.66
C PRO A 134 -9.74 -2.99 13.45
N ALA A 135 -9.59 -2.98 14.78
CA ALA A 135 -10.33 -3.90 15.63
C ALA A 135 -11.81 -3.72 15.25
N SER A 136 -12.44 -4.79 14.77
CA SER A 136 -13.86 -4.77 14.48
C SER A 136 -14.56 -4.42 15.80
N SER A 137 -15.04 -3.19 15.93
CA SER A 137 -16.01 -2.84 16.95
C SER A 137 -17.30 -3.56 16.60
N GLN A 138 -17.39 -4.85 16.95
CA GLN A 138 -18.69 -5.47 17.12
C GLN A 138 -19.39 -4.65 18.21
N PRO A 139 -20.61 -4.13 17.99
CA PRO A 139 -21.37 -3.57 19.07
C PRO A 139 -21.58 -4.70 20.08
N ALA A 140 -21.26 -4.45 21.35
CA ALA A 140 -21.56 -5.35 22.45
C ALA A 140 -23.08 -5.59 22.47
N GLY A 141 -23.52 -6.69 21.87
CA GLY A 141 -24.89 -7.13 21.92
C GLY A 141 -25.22 -7.46 23.36
N ALA A 142 -25.95 -6.55 24.01
CA ALA A 142 -26.59 -6.79 25.30
C ALA A 142 -27.38 -8.10 25.20
N HIS A 143 -27.06 -9.05 26.08
CA HIS A 143 -27.79 -10.30 26.24
C HIS A 143 -28.73 -10.12 27.45
N PRO A 144 -30.04 -9.82 27.28
CA PRO A 144 -30.97 -9.97 28.37
C PRO A 144 -31.58 -11.37 28.25
N ARG A 145 -31.05 -12.33 29.00
CA ARG A 145 -31.87 -13.48 29.42
C ARG A 145 -32.02 -13.44 30.93
N GLY A 146 -32.95 -12.60 31.35
CA GLY A 146 -33.52 -12.61 32.69
C GLY A 146 -34.09 -14.01 32.97
N ARG A 147 -33.59 -14.59 34.06
CA ARG A 147 -34.04 -15.86 34.61
C ARG A 147 -35.33 -15.60 35.38
N HIS A 148 -36.49 -15.74 34.75
CA HIS A 148 -37.76 -15.76 35.49
C HIS A 148 -37.95 -17.16 36.10
N HIS A 149 -37.50 -17.31 37.36
CA HIS A 149 -38.06 -18.32 38.25
C HIS A 149 -39.46 -17.85 38.65
N ARG A 150 -40.52 -18.46 38.12
CA ARG A 150 -41.85 -18.38 38.73
C ARG A 150 -41.99 -19.56 39.70
N LEU A 151 -41.94 -19.23 40.98
CA LEU A 151 -42.54 -19.99 42.08
C LEU A 151 -44.05 -19.71 42.06
N HIS A 152 -44.90 -20.74 42.02
CA HIS A 152 -46.29 -20.77 42.50
C HIS A 152 -46.50 -22.24 42.94
N SER A 153 -46.37 -22.57 44.24
CA SER A 153 -47.36 -22.50 45.34
C SER A 153 -48.29 -23.72 45.43
N PRO A 154 -48.75 -24.08 46.64
CA PRO A 154 -48.96 -25.47 47.06
C PRO A 154 -50.44 -25.93 47.03
N ALA A 155 -50.63 -27.24 47.13
CA ALA A 155 -51.80 -27.91 47.71
C ALA A 155 -51.32 -29.24 48.33
#